data_AF-K5UMC0-F1
#
_entry.id   AF-K5UMC0-F1
#
_cell.length_a   1.000
_cell.length_b   1.000
_cell.length_c   1.000
_cell.angle_alpha   90.00
_cell.angle_beta   90.00
_cell.angle_gamma   90.00
#
_symmetry.space_group_name_H-M   'P 1'
#
loop_
_entity.id
_entity.type
_entity.pdbx_description
1 polymer ?
#
loop_
_entity_poly.entity_id
_entity_poly.type
_entity_poly.pdbx_seq_one_letter_code
_entity_poly.pdbx_strand_id
1 'polypeptide(L)'
;MEKDACVREAIQHLCTGGMVLGYGHKQRPESIYGNPGLYPGMFPWFFPYGKGGFQNEAMTKWMSRQEHAHHLLMYHDRHFQRDEYFIFLVFSQKQIVDSNSGGYILSERKHFDSISQKICNLDIRLL
;
A
#
# COMPACT_ATOMS: atom_id res chain seq x y z
N MET A 1 -25.00 -3.02 8.84
CA MET A 1 -25.30 -3.59 10.16
C MET A 1 -24.05 -4.09 10.92
N GLU A 2 -22.92 -4.39 10.26
CA GLU A 2 -21.71 -4.91 10.92
C GLU A 2 -20.79 -3.83 11.52
N LYS A 3 -20.75 -2.63 10.91
CA LYS A 3 -19.91 -1.50 11.39
C LYS A 3 -20.37 -0.96 12.75
N ASP A 4 -21.68 -0.93 13.00
CA ASP A 4 -22.25 -0.37 14.24
C ASP A 4 -21.95 -1.25 15.46
N ALA A 5 -21.75 -2.56 15.27
CA ALA A 5 -21.39 -3.49 16.33
C ALA A 5 -19.93 -3.28 16.78
N CYS A 6 -19.00 -3.12 15.83
CA CYS A 6 -17.58 -2.90 16.13
C CYS A 6 -17.35 -1.57 16.89
N VAL A 7 -18.06 -0.51 16.49
CA VAL A 7 -17.99 0.79 17.18
C VAL A 7 -18.51 0.69 18.62
N ARG A 8 -19.60 -0.05 18.84
CA ARG A 8 -20.15 -0.27 20.19
C ARG A 8 -19.18 -1.02 21.09
N GLU A 9 -18.55 -2.08 20.58
CA GLU A 9 -17.57 -2.86 21.32
C GLU A 9 -16.33 -2.02 21.67
N ALA A 10 -15.83 -1.23 20.72
CA ALA A 10 -14.70 -0.32 20.96
C ALA A 10 -15.01 0.72 22.05
N ILE A 11 -16.21 1.32 22.02
CA ILE A 11 -16.65 2.28 23.05
C ILE A 11 -16.75 1.58 24.42
N GLN A 12 -17.30 0.38 24.47
CA GLN A 12 -17.45 -0.38 25.72
C GLN A 12 -16.08 -0.75 26.31
N HIS A 13 -15.10 -1.10 25.47
CA HIS A 13 -13.72 -1.36 25.88
C HIS A 13 -13.02 -0.11 26.42
N LEU A 14 -13.25 1.06 25.80
CA LEU A 14 -12.76 2.35 26.27
C LEU A 14 -13.38 2.75 27.62
N CYS A 15 -14.70 2.57 27.79
CA CYS A 15 -15.41 2.89 29.04
C CYS A 15 -15.04 1.98 30.21
N THR A 16 -14.66 0.73 29.94
CA THR A 16 -14.23 -0.24 30.97
C THR A 16 -12.77 -0.08 31.40
N GLY A 17 -12.06 0.92 30.85
CA GLY A 17 -10.66 1.17 31.16
C GLY A 17 -9.70 0.20 30.46
N GLY A 18 -10.12 -0.39 29.34
CA GLY A 18 -9.28 -1.26 28.52
C GLY A 18 -8.02 -0.53 28.02
N MET A 19 -6.93 -1.29 27.88
CA MET A 19 -5.67 -0.72 27.41
C MET A 19 -5.77 -0.37 25.92
N VAL A 20 -5.51 0.89 25.60
CA VAL A 20 -5.45 1.37 24.21
C VAL A 20 -3.98 1.53 23.80
N LEU A 21 -3.59 0.86 22.73
CA LEU A 21 -2.28 1.05 22.12
C LEU A 21 -2.37 2.16 21.06
N GLY A 22 -1.90 3.36 21.41
CA GLY A 22 -1.74 4.44 20.45
C GLY A 22 -0.51 4.20 19.57
N TYR A 23 -0.72 3.91 18.30
CA TYR A 23 0.37 3.84 17.32
C TYR A 23 0.64 5.24 16.76
N GLY A 24 1.86 5.76 16.98
CA GLY A 24 2.27 7.07 16.47
C GLY A 24 2.63 6.99 15.00
N HIS A 25 1.90 7.70 14.15
CA HIS A 25 2.20 7.82 12.72
C HIS A 25 2.75 9.23 12.45
N LYS A 26 3.66 9.38 11.48
CA LYS A 26 3.97 10.72 10.96
C LYS A 26 2.71 11.33 10.34
N GLN A 27 2.56 12.65 10.43
CA GLN A 27 1.42 13.36 9.83
C GLN A 27 1.24 13.06 8.34
N ARG A 28 2.33 12.77 7.63
CA ARG A 28 2.32 12.45 6.21
C ARG A 28 2.61 10.95 6.02
N PRO A 29 1.69 10.19 5.40
CA PRO A 29 1.94 8.80 5.05
C PRO A 29 3.06 8.69 4.01
N GLU A 30 3.86 7.63 4.11
CA GLU A 30 4.90 7.33 3.13
C GLU A 30 4.28 6.87 1.81
N SER A 31 4.83 7.35 0.69
CA SER A 31 4.36 6.96 -0.64
C SER A 31 4.80 5.53 -0.99
N ILE A 32 3.88 4.75 -1.57
CA ILE A 32 4.18 3.44 -2.18
C ILE A 32 4.84 3.56 -3.57
N TYR A 33 4.87 4.77 -4.13
CA TYR A 33 5.43 5.11 -5.43
C TYR A 33 6.72 5.91 -5.25
N GLY A 34 7.80 5.50 -5.93
CA GLY A 34 9.05 6.25 -5.98
C GLY A 34 9.77 6.33 -4.64
N ASN A 35 9.57 5.35 -3.75
CA ASN A 35 10.21 5.31 -2.43
C ASN A 35 11.11 4.07 -2.28
N PRO A 36 12.41 4.19 -2.63
CA PRO A 36 13.37 3.08 -2.51
C PRO A 36 13.60 2.64 -1.06
N GLY A 37 13.36 3.52 -0.09
CA GLY A 37 13.56 3.25 1.35
C GLY A 37 12.39 2.54 2.02
N LEU A 38 11.25 2.40 1.35
CA LEU A 38 10.03 1.83 1.95
C LEU A 38 10.24 0.38 2.41
N TYR A 39 10.66 -0.50 1.50
CA TYR A 39 10.84 -1.92 1.81
C TYR A 39 11.98 -2.21 2.78
N PRO A 40 13.16 -1.55 2.66
CA PRO A 40 14.20 -1.69 3.67
C PRO A 40 13.79 -1.19 5.06
N GLY A 41 12.88 -0.20 5.15
CA GLY A 41 12.31 0.24 6.43
C GLY A 41 11.28 -0.74 7.00
N MET A 42 10.51 -1.42 6.14
CA MET A 42 9.50 -2.39 6.57
C MET A 42 10.08 -3.75 6.95
N PHE A 43 11.15 -4.17 6.25
CA PHE A 43 11.83 -5.44 6.48
C PHE A 43 13.35 -5.24 6.66
N PRO A 44 13.80 -4.61 7.76
CA PRO A 44 15.23 -4.36 7.98
C PRO A 44 16.08 -5.63 7.95
N TRP A 45 15.48 -6.78 8.31
CA TRP A 45 16.14 -8.08 8.32
C TRP A 45 16.34 -8.69 6.92
N PHE A 46 15.57 -8.27 5.91
CA PHE A 46 15.77 -8.70 4.51
C PHE A 46 16.71 -7.80 3.74
N PHE A 47 16.87 -6.56 4.18
CA PHE A 47 17.67 -5.55 3.51
C PHE A 47 18.77 -5.03 4.45
N PRO A 48 19.84 -5.82 4.67
CA PRO A 48 21.00 -5.35 5.41
C PRO A 48 21.46 -4.00 4.84
N TYR A 49 21.75 -3.04 5.73
CA TYR A 49 22.14 -1.67 5.38
C TYR A 49 21.04 -0.76 4.81
N GLY A 50 19.77 -1.18 4.82
CA GLY A 50 18.67 -0.34 4.37
C GLY A 50 18.65 -0.12 2.85
N LYS A 51 19.30 -1.00 2.08
CA LYS A 51 19.44 -0.89 0.61
C LYS A 51 18.82 -2.09 -0.08
N GLY A 52 18.48 -1.94 -1.37
CA GLY A 52 17.94 -3.03 -2.18
C GLY A 52 16.42 -3.07 -2.27
N GLY A 53 15.73 -2.03 -1.78
CA GLY A 53 14.29 -1.87 -2.00
C GLY A 53 13.92 -1.70 -3.48
N PHE A 54 12.62 -1.75 -3.76
CA PHE A 54 12.10 -1.54 -5.11
C PHE A 54 12.40 -0.12 -5.62
N GLN A 55 12.50 0.05 -6.94
CA GLN A 55 12.77 1.35 -7.58
C GLN A 55 14.07 2.00 -7.12
N ASN A 56 15.07 1.19 -6.75
CA ASN A 56 16.38 1.68 -6.34
C ASN A 56 17.20 2.16 -7.54
N GLU A 57 17.58 3.44 -7.53
CA GLU A 57 18.39 4.09 -8.57
C GLU A 57 19.81 3.52 -8.68
N ALA A 58 20.31 2.88 -7.62
CA ALA A 58 21.61 2.23 -7.62
C ALA A 58 21.63 0.88 -8.38
N MET A 59 20.50 0.42 -8.91
CA MET A 59 20.45 -0.82 -9.71
C MET A 59 21.04 -0.59 -11.10
N THR A 60 22.04 -1.39 -11.46
CA THR A 60 22.72 -1.32 -12.76
C THR A 60 21.77 -1.58 -13.94
N LYS A 61 20.74 -2.39 -13.73
CA LYS A 61 19.74 -2.72 -14.75
C LYS A 61 18.38 -2.19 -14.33
N TRP A 62 17.74 -1.47 -15.25
CA TRP A 62 16.34 -1.09 -15.09
C TRP A 62 15.47 -2.35 -15.13
N MET A 63 14.71 -2.57 -14.07
CA MET A 63 13.83 -3.73 -13.93
C MET A 63 12.45 -3.28 -13.45
N SER A 64 11.42 -3.92 -13.99
CA SER A 64 10.06 -3.68 -13.52
C SER A 64 9.89 -4.14 -12.08
N ARG A 65 8.89 -3.60 -11.39
CA ARG A 65 8.58 -4.01 -10.00
C ARG A 65 8.28 -5.50 -9.91
N GLN A 66 7.62 -6.06 -10.91
CA GLN A 66 7.28 -7.47 -11.02
C GLN A 66 8.53 -8.35 -11.17
N GLU A 67 9.45 -7.98 -12.07
CA GLU A 67 10.71 -8.70 -12.23
C GLU A 67 11.57 -8.62 -10.97
N HIS A 68 11.55 -7.49 -10.28
CA HIS A 68 12.28 -7.34 -9.02
C HIS A 68 11.66 -8.19 -7.92
N ALA A 69 10.32 -8.24 -7.82
CA ALA A 69 9.64 -9.12 -6.89
C ALA A 69 9.97 -10.59 -7.18
N HIS A 70 9.94 -11.00 -8.44
CA HIS A 70 10.36 -12.35 -8.86
C HIS A 70 11.82 -12.63 -8.48
N HIS A 71 12.72 -11.68 -8.70
CA HIS A 71 14.13 -11.83 -8.33
C HIS A 71 14.32 -12.01 -6.82
N LEU A 72 13.62 -11.22 -5.99
CA LEU A 72 13.66 -11.33 -4.53
C LEU A 72 13.07 -12.67 -4.05
N LEU A 73 11.99 -13.13 -4.69
CA LEU A 73 11.42 -14.45 -4.38
C LEU A 73 12.34 -15.59 -4.81
N MET A 74 13.07 -15.44 -5.92
CA MET A 74 14.03 -16.44 -6.42
C MET A 74 15.44 -16.23 -5.86
N TYR A 75 15.58 -15.43 -4.80
CA TYR A 75 16.87 -15.22 -4.16
C TYR A 75 17.40 -16.54 -3.60
N HIS A 76 18.73 -16.68 -3.55
CA HIS A 76 19.38 -17.92 -3.10
C HIS A 76 18.92 -18.32 -1.70
N ASP A 77 18.70 -17.31 -0.85
CA ASP A 77 18.16 -17.49 0.47
C ASP A 77 16.63 -17.41 0.47
N ARG A 78 15.97 -18.43 1.04
CA ARG A 78 14.51 -18.57 1.03
C ARG A 78 13.80 -17.67 2.04
N HIS A 79 14.51 -16.76 2.70
CA HIS A 79 13.93 -15.82 3.65
C HIS A 79 12.78 -15.00 3.05
N PHE A 80 12.92 -14.51 1.82
CA PHE A 80 11.86 -13.79 1.11
C PHE A 80 10.64 -14.66 0.76
N GLN A 81 10.82 -15.97 0.60
CA GLN A 81 9.73 -16.91 0.31
C GLN A 81 9.02 -17.37 1.58
N ARG A 82 9.75 -17.48 2.69
CA ARG A 82 9.26 -18.02 3.97
C ARG A 82 8.55 -16.98 4.82
N ASP A 83 8.80 -15.70 4.57
CA ASP A 83 8.14 -14.63 5.31
C ASP A 83 6.66 -14.56 4.99
N GLU A 84 5.84 -14.59 6.04
CA GLU A 84 4.39 -14.58 5.93
C GLU A 84 3.87 -13.25 5.34
N TYR A 85 4.56 -12.14 5.64
CA TYR A 85 4.07 -10.80 5.32
C TYR A 85 4.63 -10.25 4.02
N PHE A 86 5.84 -10.65 3.62
CA PHE A 86 6.51 -10.10 2.44
C PHE A 86 5.71 -10.31 1.16
N ILE A 87 5.31 -11.56 0.88
CA ILE A 87 4.55 -11.91 -0.33
C ILE A 87 3.20 -11.18 -0.33
N PHE A 88 2.50 -11.22 0.82
CA PHE A 88 1.21 -10.57 0.98
C PHE A 88 1.32 -9.07 0.68
N LEU A 89 2.28 -8.38 1.30
CA LEU A 89 2.45 -6.94 1.14
C LEU A 89 2.83 -6.56 -0.31
N VAL A 90 3.79 -7.26 -0.91
CA VAL A 90 4.20 -7.04 -2.30
C VAL A 90 3.00 -7.20 -3.24
N PHE A 91 2.18 -8.23 -3.02
CA PHE A 91 1.00 -8.49 -3.82
C PHE A 91 -0.10 -7.44 -3.61
N SER A 92 -0.39 -7.05 -2.36
CA SER A 92 -1.37 -6.01 -2.05
C SER A 92 -0.98 -4.67 -2.67
N GLN A 93 0.29 -4.27 -2.55
CA GLN A 93 0.77 -3.04 -3.19
C GLN A 93 0.67 -3.12 -4.71
N LYS A 94 0.97 -4.27 -5.31
CA LYS A 94 0.77 -4.48 -6.76
C LYS A 94 -0.69 -4.31 -7.15
N GLN A 95 -1.64 -4.91 -6.41
CA GLN A 95 -3.06 -4.73 -6.69
C GLN A 95 -3.50 -3.26 -6.62
N ILE A 96 -3.03 -2.52 -5.61
CA ILE A 96 -3.32 -1.08 -5.46
C ILE A 96 -2.79 -0.29 -6.65
N VAL A 97 -1.55 -0.55 -7.07
CA VAL A 97 -0.92 0.10 -8.22
C VAL A 97 -1.71 -0.21 -9.50
N ASP A 98 -1.97 -1.49 -9.76
CA ASP A 98 -2.68 -1.95 -10.97
C ASP A 98 -4.10 -1.34 -11.06
N SER A 99 -4.81 -1.30 -9.93
CA SER A 99 -6.16 -0.72 -9.84
C SER A 99 -6.17 0.79 -10.10
N ASN A 100 -5.19 1.50 -9.53
CA ASN A 100 -5.04 2.94 -9.76
C ASN A 100 -4.67 3.25 -11.21
N SER A 101 -3.82 2.45 -11.85
CA SER A 101 -3.47 2.66 -13.26
C SER A 101 -4.68 2.53 -14.19
N GLY A 102 -5.62 1.61 -13.91
CA GLY A 102 -6.87 1.50 -14.68
C GLY A 102 -7.76 2.75 -14.57
N GLY A 103 -7.92 3.28 -13.35
CA GLY A 103 -8.66 4.52 -13.12
C GLY A 103 -7.99 5.76 -13.73
N TYR A 104 -6.67 5.84 -13.63
CA TYR A 104 -5.86 6.91 -14.22
C TYR A 104 -6.02 6.94 -15.75
N ILE A 105 -5.84 5.78 -16.42
CA ILE A 105 -5.98 5.69 -17.88
C ILE A 105 -7.42 6.00 -18.35
N LEU A 106 -8.44 5.58 -17.58
CA LEU A 106 -9.85 5.87 -17.86
C LEU A 106 -10.15 7.37 -17.75
N SER A 107 -9.56 8.03 -16.75
CA SER A 107 -9.68 9.47 -16.56
C SER A 107 -8.96 10.26 -17.66
N GLU A 108 -7.75 9.87 -18.07
CA GLU A 108 -6.91 10.71 -18.94
C GLU A 108 -7.33 10.77 -20.43
N ARG A 109 -8.01 9.76 -20.99
CA ARG A 109 -7.93 9.57 -22.45
C ARG A 109 -9.01 10.20 -23.34
N LYS A 110 -10.17 10.63 -22.84
CA LYS A 110 -11.22 11.29 -23.66
C LYS A 110 -12.50 11.67 -22.91
N HIS A 111 -12.73 11.11 -21.72
CA HIS A 111 -13.98 11.29 -20.97
C HIS A 111 -13.77 11.97 -19.62
N PHE A 112 -12.59 12.52 -19.35
CA PHE A 112 -12.30 13.25 -18.11
C PHE A 112 -13.35 14.32 -17.82
N ASP A 113 -13.58 15.22 -18.79
CA ASP A 113 -14.50 16.35 -18.64
C ASP A 113 -15.95 15.90 -18.44
N SER A 114 -16.35 14.81 -19.09
CA SER A 114 -17.70 14.27 -18.94
C SER A 114 -17.91 13.60 -17.57
N ILE A 115 -16.88 12.89 -17.07
CA ILE A 115 -16.93 12.20 -15.78
C ILE A 115 -16.82 13.22 -14.64
N SER A 116 -15.94 14.21 -14.75
CA SER A 116 -15.79 15.27 -13.76
C SER A 116 -17.08 16.10 -13.64
N GLN A 117 -17.71 16.47 -14.76
CA GLN A 117 -19.02 17.14 -14.74
C GLN A 117 -20.12 16.28 -14.11
N LYS A 118 -20.15 14.96 -14.37
CA LYS A 118 -21.12 14.06 -13.76
C LYS A 118 -20.92 13.93 -12.25
N ILE A 119 -19.67 13.85 -11.78
CA ILE A 119 -19.36 13.79 -10.34
C ILE A 119 -19.70 15.12 -9.66
N CYS A 120 -19.42 16.27 -10.27
CA CYS A 120 -19.79 17.58 -9.72
C CYS A 120 -21.30 17.82 -9.69
N ASN A 121 -22.05 17.21 -10.61
CA ASN A 121 -23.51 17.33 -10.68
C ASN A 121 -24.25 16.25 -9.87
N LEU A 122 -23.54 15.32 -9.22
CA LEU A 122 -24.13 14.34 -8.33
C LEU A 122 -24.52 15.02 -7.01
N ASP A 123 -25.83 15.09 -6.75
CA ASP A 123 -26.35 15.65 -5.49
C ASP A 123 -26.02 14.70 -4.34
N ILE A 124 -25.20 15.18 -3.42
CA ILE A 124 -24.62 14.45 -2.28
C ILE A 124 -25.72 13.89 -1.35
N ARG A 125 -26.96 14.37 -1.47
CA ARG A 125 -28.09 13.95 -0.62
C ARG A 125 -28.74 12.63 -1.01
N LEU A 126 -28.36 12.03 -2.14
CA LEU A 126 -28.90 10.74 -2.63
C LEU A 126 -27.94 9.55 -2.40
N LEU A 127 -26.79 9.77 -1.77
CA LEU A 127 -25.86 8.75 -1.26
C LEU A 127 -26.02 8.59 0.26
#